data_AF-A0A2V9N1E3-F1
#
_entry.id   AF-A0A2V9N1E3-F1
#
_cell.length_a   1.000
_cell.length_b   1.000
_cell.length_c   1.000
_cell.angle_alpha   90.00
_cell.angle_beta   90.00
_cell.angle_gamma   90.00
#
_symmetry.space_group_name_H-M   'P 1'
#
loop_
_entity.id
_entity.type
_entity.pdbx_description
1 polymer ?
#
loop_
_entity_poly.entity_id
_entity_poly.type
_entity_poly.pdbx_seq_one_letter_code
_entity_poly.pdbx_strand_id
1 'polypeptide(L)'
;MMRLDRLIGPALVVLCLTAAMYAQNRSTRQIRVVGTSNLSAQPRSAPAEVGNEVFIGPEVDEQFTKPQITGSISPSRVSSAHVPTPSGSAFATVGGDAFAGFNAISHRDQRLSNNGNQFSLEPPDQGLAVGGGFVVEAVNDAVRVFNTSGTPLTGTVGLSSFLGLPPEIDRSKKPVVFGPEPTDPKVYFDAPTQRFFLTALVLSQKSDTGALIVPVNVYIAVSQTPDPTGNWTILTLDVTNDGGPFAACPCFGDQPLIGADANGFYVSTNAFSLSTFRFSGANIYAFSKTALESASAGAITGVHFSNLTEAGMPFAFSIQPATVPPGGSFANKTEYFLSSLDFTNTVDNRLVIWALTGTDTLNTASPNLSLVNAVVDTQSYGVPPQAQQKPGPFPLGMSFKDHEELVSANDDRLQQVVLADGKLWTALGTSAKTQNGPVRAAAAWFILSPALSGGAVSASVVNQGYIAIDGRYQQNVVFPSVAVNNQGRGVVAFSVVGLNFFPSTGYAPIDVNGAGAIRISGAGVLPDDGFTGYAQFGASNRVGRWGDYSAAVSDENGTIWMGNEYIPNAPRTVNANWGTFIGSFTPQ
;
A
#
# COMPACT_ATOMS: atom_id res chain seq x y z
N MET A 1 32.27 -58.16 -28.85
CA MET A 1 31.44 -57.67 -27.73
C MET A 1 31.62 -56.16 -27.65
N MET A 2 30.60 -55.41 -28.06
CA MET A 2 30.55 -53.95 -28.04
C MET A 2 30.55 -53.42 -26.60
N ARG A 3 31.35 -52.37 -26.32
CA ARG A 3 31.03 -51.35 -25.31
C ARG A 3 31.18 -49.98 -25.95
N LEU A 4 30.04 -49.37 -26.22
CA LEU A 4 29.83 -47.94 -26.40
C LEU A 4 29.89 -47.28 -25.01
N ASP A 5 30.43 -46.07 -24.89
CA ASP A 5 30.00 -45.01 -23.94
C ASP A 5 30.85 -43.74 -24.24
N ARG A 6 30.38 -42.86 -25.13
CA ARG A 6 29.59 -41.63 -24.88
C ARG A 6 30.38 -40.50 -24.19
N LEU A 7 31.00 -39.66 -25.02
CA LEU A 7 31.24 -38.24 -24.75
C LEU A 7 29.90 -37.50 -24.81
N ILE A 8 29.54 -36.75 -23.77
CA ILE A 8 28.51 -35.73 -23.81
C ILE A 8 29.10 -34.46 -23.20
N GLY A 9 29.37 -33.46 -24.06
CA GLY A 9 29.68 -32.09 -23.65
C GLY A 9 28.42 -31.32 -23.24
N PRO A 10 28.56 -30.18 -22.55
CA PRO A 10 27.41 -29.43 -22.06
C PRO A 10 26.70 -28.74 -23.23
N ALA A 11 25.41 -29.07 -23.42
CA ALA A 11 24.53 -28.36 -24.34
C ALA A 11 24.04 -27.08 -23.65
N LEU A 12 24.45 -25.93 -24.18
CA LEU A 12 23.89 -24.63 -23.84
C LEU A 12 22.48 -24.56 -24.46
N VAL A 13 21.44 -24.75 -23.63
CA VAL A 13 20.06 -24.56 -24.07
C VAL A 13 19.73 -23.08 -23.97
N VAL A 14 19.79 -22.38 -25.10
CA VAL A 14 19.19 -21.05 -25.25
C VAL A 14 17.68 -21.27 -25.45
N LEU A 15 16.91 -21.11 -24.37
CA LEU A 15 15.46 -21.03 -24.45
C LEU A 15 15.10 -19.64 -24.99
N CYS A 16 14.87 -19.55 -26.30
CA CYS A 16 14.12 -18.44 -26.87
C CYS A 16 12.68 -18.50 -26.33
N LEU A 17 12.38 -17.70 -25.31
CA LEU A 17 11.01 -17.45 -24.85
C LEU A 17 10.28 -16.65 -25.93
N THR A 18 9.53 -17.34 -26.78
CA THR A 18 8.51 -16.72 -27.61
C THR A 18 7.40 -16.19 -26.69
N ALA A 19 7.14 -14.88 -26.71
CA ALA A 19 6.02 -14.27 -26.02
C ALA A 19 4.70 -14.85 -26.57
N ALA A 20 4.13 -15.83 -25.86
CA ALA A 20 2.77 -16.26 -26.12
C ALA A 20 1.84 -15.16 -25.58
N MET A 21 1.10 -14.50 -26.47
CA MET A 21 -0.03 -13.66 -26.08
C MET A 21 -1.10 -14.55 -25.46
N TYR A 22 -1.08 -14.72 -24.14
CA TYR A 22 -2.22 -15.27 -23.42
C TYR A 22 -3.32 -14.20 -23.43
N ALA A 23 -4.46 -14.52 -24.07
CA ALA A 23 -5.63 -13.65 -24.03
C ALA A 23 -6.09 -13.52 -22.57
N GLN A 24 -5.90 -12.34 -21.98
CA GLN A 24 -6.36 -12.04 -20.62
C GLN A 24 -7.89 -12.00 -20.60
N ASN A 25 -8.51 -12.58 -19.57
CA ASN A 25 -9.96 -12.54 -19.44
C ASN A 25 -10.41 -11.11 -19.15
N ARG A 26 -11.26 -10.59 -20.03
CA ARG A 26 -11.80 -9.23 -19.96
C ARG A 26 -13.31 -9.29 -19.84
N SER A 27 -13.86 -8.49 -18.94
CA SER A 27 -15.29 -8.27 -18.82
C SER A 27 -15.61 -6.78 -18.67
N THR A 28 -16.88 -6.44 -18.88
CA THR A 28 -17.39 -5.10 -18.61
C THR A 28 -17.74 -4.98 -17.13
N ARG A 29 -17.35 -3.86 -16.50
CA ARG A 29 -17.67 -3.57 -15.10
C ARG A 29 -18.47 -2.29 -14.97
N GLN A 30 -19.33 -2.23 -13.96
CA GLN A 30 -20.09 -1.03 -13.62
C GLN A 30 -19.65 -0.53 -12.26
N ILE A 31 -19.31 0.76 -12.19
CA ILE A 31 -19.16 1.49 -10.94
C ILE A 31 -20.34 2.47 -10.82
N ARG A 32 -20.98 2.55 -9.66
CA ARG A 32 -22.26 3.27 -9.50
C ARG A 32 -22.13 4.44 -8.55
N VAL A 33 -22.72 5.58 -8.89
CA VAL A 33 -22.85 6.70 -7.96
C VAL A 33 -23.88 6.33 -6.89
N VAL A 34 -23.48 6.43 -5.61
CA VAL A 34 -24.33 6.13 -4.45
C VAL A 34 -24.64 7.35 -3.61
N GLY A 35 -23.91 8.46 -3.77
CA GLY A 35 -24.22 9.67 -3.04
C GLY A 35 -23.21 10.80 -3.21
N THR A 36 -23.34 11.79 -2.36
CA THR A 36 -22.40 12.90 -2.21
C THR A 36 -22.12 13.09 -0.73
N SER A 37 -20.86 13.34 -0.38
CA SER A 37 -20.42 13.59 0.99
C SER A 37 -19.57 14.85 1.06
N ASN A 38 -19.50 15.48 2.23
CA ASN A 38 -18.72 16.69 2.45
C ASN A 38 -17.93 16.58 3.75
N LEU A 39 -16.60 16.63 3.67
CA LEU A 39 -15.73 16.44 4.83
C LEU A 39 -15.89 17.54 5.89
N SER A 40 -16.16 18.78 5.48
CA SER A 40 -16.37 19.90 6.41
C SER A 40 -17.71 19.85 7.15
N ALA A 41 -18.70 19.15 6.59
CA ALA A 41 -20.04 19.00 7.16
C ALA A 41 -20.13 17.86 8.19
N GLN A 42 -19.09 17.03 8.32
CA GLN A 42 -19.09 15.89 9.23
C GLN A 42 -18.92 16.32 10.69
N PRO A 43 -19.44 15.53 11.65
CA PRO A 43 -19.35 15.84 13.07
C PRO A 43 -17.90 16.07 13.53
N ARG A 44 -17.64 17.21 14.17
CA ARG A 44 -16.32 17.56 14.72
C ARG A 44 -16.14 17.13 16.18
N SER A 45 -17.19 16.63 16.82
CA SER A 45 -17.18 16.25 18.23
C SER A 45 -16.58 14.86 18.43
N ALA A 46 -15.50 14.81 19.21
CA ALA A 46 -14.93 13.58 19.73
C ALA A 46 -15.25 13.46 21.23
N PRO A 47 -15.75 12.31 21.72
CA PRO A 47 -15.86 12.05 23.16
C PRO A 47 -14.47 11.98 23.80
N ALA A 48 -14.40 12.11 25.12
CA ALA A 48 -13.12 12.05 25.84
C ALA A 48 -12.54 10.63 25.86
N GLU A 49 -13.40 9.63 26.11
CA GLU A 49 -13.14 8.19 26.07
C GLU A 49 -14.44 7.44 25.78
N VAL A 50 -14.33 6.25 25.18
CA VAL A 50 -15.42 5.33 24.83
C VAL A 50 -14.85 3.91 24.82
N GLY A 51 -15.69 2.89 24.93
CA GLY A 51 -15.31 1.48 25.18
C GLY A 51 -14.12 0.91 24.39
N ASN A 52 -13.60 -0.23 24.82
CA ASN A 52 -12.36 -0.79 24.28
C ASN A 52 -12.58 -1.86 23.20
N GLU A 53 -13.67 -1.74 22.43
CA GLU A 53 -13.93 -2.68 21.34
C GLU A 53 -12.85 -2.54 20.25
N VAL A 54 -12.35 -3.69 19.81
CA VAL A 54 -11.38 -3.82 18.72
C VAL A 54 -12.10 -4.39 17.50
N PHE A 55 -11.65 -4.01 16.31
CA PHE A 55 -11.93 -4.76 15.10
C PHE A 55 -10.71 -5.61 14.78
N ILE A 56 -10.95 -6.90 14.50
CA ILE A 56 -9.93 -7.82 14.01
C ILE A 56 -10.42 -8.23 12.62
N GLY A 57 -9.70 -7.78 11.60
CA GLY A 57 -10.08 -8.00 10.22
C GLY A 57 -9.74 -9.41 9.75
N PRO A 58 -9.98 -9.71 8.46
CA PRO A 58 -9.26 -10.78 7.80
C PRO A 58 -7.75 -10.45 7.84
N GLU A 59 -7.01 -11.00 8.81
CA GLU A 59 -5.55 -10.82 8.95
C GLU A 59 -4.78 -11.60 7.87
N VAL A 60 -5.16 -11.40 6.61
CA VAL A 60 -4.55 -12.08 5.46
C VAL A 60 -3.08 -11.71 5.38
N ASP A 61 -2.73 -10.45 5.60
CA ASP A 61 -1.35 -9.97 5.50
C ASP A 61 -0.42 -10.47 6.63
N GLU A 62 -0.96 -10.83 7.80
CA GLU A 62 -0.20 -11.46 8.89
C GLU A 62 0.09 -12.95 8.60
N GLN A 63 -0.86 -13.66 7.98
CA GLN A 63 -0.85 -15.12 7.85
C GLN A 63 -0.56 -15.62 6.43
N PHE A 64 -0.37 -14.72 5.46
CA PHE A 64 -0.26 -15.11 4.05
C PHE A 64 1.08 -15.78 3.72
N THR A 65 1.01 -17.01 3.24
CA THR A 65 2.09 -17.61 2.44
C THR A 65 1.80 -17.35 0.98
N LYS A 66 2.64 -16.53 0.32
CA LYS A 66 2.52 -16.24 -1.11
C LYS A 66 2.48 -17.54 -1.91
N PRO A 67 1.70 -17.54 -3.00
CA PRO A 67 0.43 -18.26 -3.10
C PRO A 67 0.58 -19.75 -2.79
N GLN A 68 0.42 -20.12 -1.51
CA GLN A 68 0.12 -21.45 -0.97
C GLN A 68 0.60 -22.66 -1.82
N ILE A 69 1.83 -22.61 -2.36
CA ILE A 69 2.44 -23.80 -2.95
C ILE A 69 2.69 -24.72 -1.76
N THR A 70 1.98 -25.85 -1.73
CA THR A 70 1.99 -26.80 -0.61
C THR A 70 3.43 -27.14 -0.19
N GLY A 71 3.79 -26.77 1.03
CA GLY A 71 5.06 -27.05 1.67
C GLY A 71 5.17 -26.26 2.97
N SER A 72 5.47 -26.91 4.09
CA SER A 72 5.66 -26.22 5.38
C SER A 72 6.91 -25.33 5.32
N ILE A 73 6.74 -24.05 5.03
CA ILE A 73 7.85 -23.08 5.16
C ILE A 73 7.83 -22.58 6.60
N SER A 74 8.70 -23.15 7.43
CA SER A 74 8.91 -22.63 8.78
C SER A 74 9.47 -21.20 8.66
N PRO A 75 8.98 -20.22 9.45
CA PRO A 75 9.53 -18.86 9.48
C PRO A 75 11.03 -18.77 9.81
N SER A 76 11.64 -19.89 10.23
CA SER A 76 12.93 -19.89 10.90
C SER A 76 14.16 -20.06 10.00
N ARG A 77 14.05 -20.34 8.68
CA ARG A 77 15.23 -20.31 7.78
C ARG A 77 14.84 -20.06 6.32
N VAL A 78 14.85 -18.81 5.88
CA VAL A 78 15.31 -18.54 4.49
C VAL A 78 16.71 -19.11 4.36
N SER A 79 16.96 -19.89 3.31
CA SER A 79 18.33 -20.30 2.97
C SER A 79 19.20 -19.03 2.94
N SER A 80 20.36 -19.04 3.61
CA SER A 80 21.28 -17.90 3.55
C SER A 80 21.82 -17.65 2.14
N ALA A 81 21.59 -18.56 1.20
CA ALA A 81 21.92 -18.37 -0.19
C ALA A 81 21.00 -17.28 -0.77
N HIS A 82 21.61 -16.30 -1.45
CA HIS A 82 20.93 -15.23 -2.19
C HIS A 82 20.24 -14.14 -1.36
N VAL A 83 20.21 -14.23 -0.02
CA VAL A 83 19.82 -13.07 0.82
C VAL A 83 20.74 -11.89 0.48
N PRO A 84 20.20 -10.71 0.13
CA PRO A 84 20.99 -9.53 -0.18
C PRO A 84 21.99 -9.17 0.91
N THR A 85 23.21 -8.79 0.51
CA THR A 85 24.28 -8.37 1.43
C THR A 85 24.76 -6.93 1.15
N PRO A 86 23.86 -5.93 1.18
CA PRO A 86 24.25 -4.55 0.89
C PRO A 86 25.18 -3.98 1.97
N SER A 87 25.92 -2.92 1.60
CA SER A 87 26.50 -2.02 2.59
C SER A 87 25.40 -1.26 3.34
N GLY A 88 25.69 -0.83 4.57
CA GLY A 88 24.79 0.09 5.28
C GLY A 88 24.68 1.43 4.59
N SER A 89 23.47 1.97 4.51
CA SER A 89 23.20 3.36 4.17
C SER A 89 23.68 4.26 5.30
N ALA A 90 24.36 5.35 4.95
CA ALA A 90 24.80 6.34 5.92
C ALA A 90 23.60 7.13 6.47
N PHE A 91 23.74 7.65 7.69
CA PHE A 91 22.86 8.70 8.20
C PHE A 91 23.41 10.08 7.82
N ALA A 92 22.53 11.01 7.49
CA ALA A 92 22.91 12.40 7.26
C ALA A 92 23.48 13.02 8.55
N THR A 93 24.62 13.69 8.46
CA THR A 93 25.34 14.28 9.62
C THR A 93 25.06 15.76 9.83
N VAL A 94 24.33 16.43 8.92
CA VAL A 94 24.06 17.87 8.93
C VAL A 94 22.64 18.15 8.42
N GLY A 95 21.91 19.08 9.05
CA GLY A 95 20.63 19.59 8.55
C GLY A 95 20.88 20.64 7.46
N GLY A 96 20.68 20.26 6.20
CA GLY A 96 20.90 21.14 5.04
C GLY A 96 19.68 21.35 4.15
N ASP A 97 18.61 20.60 4.36
CA ASP A 97 17.44 20.61 3.49
C ASP A 97 16.26 21.30 4.17
N ALA A 98 15.46 22.03 3.39
CA ALA A 98 14.19 22.59 3.86
C ALA A 98 13.20 21.45 4.12
N PHE A 99 13.18 21.01 5.38
CA PHE A 99 12.27 19.99 5.88
C PHE A 99 11.27 20.61 6.83
N ALA A 100 10.00 20.25 6.68
CA ALA A 100 8.93 20.56 7.64
C ALA A 100 8.06 19.32 7.84
N GLY A 101 7.48 19.15 9.03
CA GLY A 101 6.55 18.05 9.27
C GLY A 101 5.69 18.26 10.51
N PHE A 102 4.66 17.45 10.64
CA PHE A 102 3.66 17.53 11.70
C PHE A 102 3.02 16.18 11.99
N ASN A 103 2.44 16.06 13.19
CA ASN A 103 1.62 14.90 13.56
C ASN A 103 0.28 15.01 12.86
N ALA A 104 -0.13 13.95 12.18
CA ALA A 104 -1.39 13.92 11.44
C ALA A 104 -2.45 13.12 12.21
N ILE A 105 -2.92 11.96 11.72
CA ILE A 105 -3.92 11.15 12.43
C ILE A 105 -3.25 10.19 13.43
N SER A 106 -3.71 10.18 14.68
CA SER A 106 -3.34 9.16 15.68
C SER A 106 -4.44 8.10 15.84
N HIS A 107 -4.11 6.94 16.42
CA HIS A 107 -5.11 5.95 16.83
C HIS A 107 -6.21 6.58 17.67
N ARG A 108 -5.84 7.51 18.58
CA ARG A 108 -6.81 8.22 19.41
C ARG A 108 -7.75 9.09 18.58
N ASP A 109 -7.25 9.77 17.55
CA ASP A 109 -8.09 10.58 16.67
C ASP A 109 -9.03 9.70 15.83
N GLN A 110 -8.53 8.59 15.29
CA GLN A 110 -9.31 7.60 14.54
C GLN A 110 -10.41 7.02 15.43
N ARG A 111 -10.04 6.39 16.55
CA ARG A 111 -10.96 5.74 17.49
C ARG A 111 -12.07 6.67 17.99
N LEU A 112 -11.76 7.94 18.24
CA LEU A 112 -12.72 8.90 18.79
C LEU A 112 -13.52 9.67 17.72
N SER A 113 -13.20 9.48 16.45
CA SER A 113 -13.97 10.07 15.36
C SER A 113 -15.39 9.49 15.30
N ASN A 114 -16.28 10.12 14.52
CA ASN A 114 -17.68 9.71 14.38
C ASN A 114 -18.42 9.56 15.74
N ASN A 115 -18.19 10.51 16.65
CA ASN A 115 -18.70 10.48 18.03
C ASN A 115 -18.29 9.22 18.82
N GLY A 116 -17.14 8.61 18.48
CA GLY A 116 -16.65 7.41 19.14
C GLY A 116 -17.28 6.12 18.64
N ASN A 117 -17.99 6.13 17.51
CA ASN A 117 -18.58 4.95 16.88
C ASN A 117 -17.64 4.28 15.86
N GLN A 118 -16.34 4.32 16.12
CA GLN A 118 -15.33 3.55 15.42
C GLN A 118 -14.82 2.42 16.31
N PHE A 119 -14.17 1.44 15.70
CA PHE A 119 -13.39 0.43 16.43
C PHE A 119 -12.03 0.97 16.86
N SER A 120 -11.39 0.26 17.79
CA SER A 120 -9.93 0.34 17.90
C SER A 120 -9.37 -0.52 16.79
N LEU A 121 -8.51 0.04 15.95
CA LEU A 121 -8.02 -0.63 14.76
C LEU A 121 -6.51 -0.47 14.62
N GLU A 122 -5.87 -1.56 14.23
CA GLU A 122 -4.48 -1.66 13.82
C GLU A 122 -4.41 -2.66 12.66
N PRO A 123 -3.63 -2.37 11.60
CA PRO A 123 -2.76 -1.19 11.44
C PRO A 123 -3.51 0.02 10.84
N PRO A 124 -2.88 1.22 10.76
CA PRO A 124 -3.51 2.42 10.22
C PRO A 124 -3.53 2.55 8.70
N ASP A 125 -2.65 1.91 7.94
CA ASP A 125 -2.64 1.94 6.46
C ASP A 125 -2.77 3.32 5.79
N GLN A 126 -1.64 3.95 5.54
CA GLN A 126 -1.62 5.38 5.19
C GLN A 126 -1.83 5.67 3.69
N GLY A 127 -2.90 6.39 3.37
CA GLY A 127 -3.14 7.06 2.10
C GLY A 127 -2.84 8.56 2.18
N LEU A 128 -2.13 9.10 1.18
CA LEU A 128 -1.73 10.51 1.15
C LEU A 128 -1.84 11.10 -0.25
N ALA A 129 -2.44 12.28 -0.37
CA ALA A 129 -2.39 13.10 -1.57
C ALA A 129 -2.18 14.57 -1.23
N VAL A 130 -1.38 15.27 -2.05
CA VAL A 130 -1.11 16.69 -1.87
C VAL A 130 -1.29 17.42 -3.19
N GLY A 131 -2.01 18.54 -3.14
CA GLY A 131 -2.20 19.41 -4.30
C GLY A 131 -3.12 20.60 -4.03
N GLY A 132 -3.00 21.65 -4.80
CA GLY A 132 -3.84 22.86 -4.68
C GLY A 132 -3.74 23.55 -3.31
N GLY A 133 -2.65 23.33 -2.56
CA GLY A 133 -2.47 23.83 -1.19
C GLY A 133 -3.09 22.96 -0.08
N PHE A 134 -3.65 21.80 -0.43
CA PHE A 134 -4.26 20.85 0.50
C PHE A 134 -3.42 19.58 0.65
N VAL A 135 -3.44 19.02 1.86
CA VAL A 135 -2.88 17.71 2.21
C VAL A 135 -4.04 16.85 2.70
N VAL A 136 -4.36 15.78 1.99
CA VAL A 136 -5.41 14.83 2.37
C VAL A 136 -4.74 13.55 2.84
N GLU A 137 -4.96 13.20 4.11
CA GLU A 137 -4.55 11.92 4.69
C GLU A 137 -5.77 11.07 4.96
N ALA A 138 -5.69 9.80 4.60
CA ALA A 138 -6.58 8.76 5.08
C ALA A 138 -5.77 7.65 5.73
N VAL A 139 -6.32 7.07 6.78
CA VAL A 139 -5.91 5.84 7.46
C VAL A 139 -7.15 4.97 7.59
N ASN A 140 -7.01 3.69 7.90
CA ASN A 140 -8.14 2.84 8.21
C ASN A 140 -9.07 3.54 9.20
N ASP A 141 -10.36 3.48 8.91
CA ASP A 141 -11.45 4.21 9.57
C ASP A 141 -11.41 5.74 9.58
N ALA A 142 -10.37 6.46 9.15
CA ALA A 142 -10.34 7.92 9.29
C ALA A 142 -9.74 8.69 8.11
N VAL A 143 -10.25 9.90 7.87
CA VAL A 143 -9.74 10.84 6.87
C VAL A 143 -9.71 12.27 7.41
N ARG A 144 -8.69 13.03 7.01
CA ARG A 144 -8.53 14.43 7.42
C ARG A 144 -7.84 15.26 6.35
N VAL A 145 -8.26 16.53 6.24
CA VAL A 145 -7.64 17.52 5.37
C VAL A 145 -6.85 18.53 6.20
N PHE A 146 -5.63 18.82 5.77
CA PHE A 146 -4.75 19.87 6.29
C PHE A 146 -4.39 20.85 5.17
N ASN A 147 -3.87 22.02 5.54
CA ASN A 147 -3.09 22.83 4.60
C ASN A 147 -1.62 22.35 4.57
N THR A 148 -0.82 22.90 3.66
CA THR A 148 0.61 22.60 3.53
C THR A 148 1.48 23.08 4.70
N SER A 149 0.91 23.78 5.69
CA SER A 149 1.60 24.09 6.96
C SER A 149 1.26 23.09 8.07
N GLY A 150 0.47 22.04 7.78
CA GLY A 150 0.01 21.06 8.75
C GLY A 150 -1.13 21.52 9.65
N THR A 151 -1.76 22.66 9.33
CA THR A 151 -2.95 23.11 10.06
C THR A 151 -4.16 22.32 9.57
N PRO A 152 -4.93 21.68 10.47
CA PRO A 152 -6.15 20.99 10.09
C PRO A 152 -7.19 21.95 9.52
N LEU A 153 -7.76 21.58 8.36
CA LEU A 153 -8.88 22.28 7.73
C LEU A 153 -10.22 21.57 8.02
N THR A 154 -10.17 20.29 8.37
CA THR A 154 -11.32 19.50 8.86
C THR A 154 -11.02 18.90 10.24
N GLY A 155 -12.08 18.42 10.90
CA GLY A 155 -11.92 17.44 11.97
C GLY A 155 -11.42 16.10 11.42
N THR A 156 -11.09 15.17 12.30
CA THR A 156 -10.89 13.76 11.91
C THR A 156 -12.27 13.16 11.65
N VAL A 157 -12.50 12.74 10.40
CA VAL A 157 -13.78 12.22 9.94
C VAL A 157 -13.69 10.70 9.83
N GLY A 158 -14.66 9.97 10.36
CA GLY A 158 -14.73 8.53 10.20
C GLY A 158 -15.02 8.16 8.73
N LEU A 159 -14.28 7.22 8.14
CA LEU A 159 -14.46 6.81 6.75
C LEU A 159 -15.88 6.29 6.49
N SER A 160 -16.48 5.60 7.46
CA SER A 160 -17.87 5.15 7.36
C SER A 160 -18.82 6.33 7.12
N SER A 161 -18.72 7.37 7.95
CA SER A 161 -19.51 8.61 7.78
C SER A 161 -19.21 9.34 6.48
N PHE A 162 -17.94 9.40 6.06
CA PHE A 162 -17.54 10.03 4.80
C PHE A 162 -18.11 9.30 3.59
N LEU A 163 -18.11 7.96 3.58
CA LEU A 163 -18.62 7.15 2.49
C LEU A 163 -20.15 6.99 2.49
N GLY A 164 -20.85 7.63 3.43
CA GLY A 164 -22.31 7.57 3.56
C GLY A 164 -22.81 6.24 4.13
N LEU A 165 -21.96 5.54 4.89
CA LEU A 165 -22.27 4.28 5.56
C LEU A 165 -22.83 4.53 6.98
N PRO A 166 -23.59 3.57 7.55
CA PRO A 166 -23.84 3.55 8.98
C PRO A 166 -22.52 3.53 9.77
N PRO A 167 -22.52 3.96 11.06
CA PRO A 167 -21.34 3.82 11.91
C PRO A 167 -20.90 2.35 12.00
N GLU A 168 -19.59 2.10 12.03
CA GLU A 168 -19.00 0.76 12.18
C GLU A 168 -19.53 0.04 13.43
N ILE A 169 -19.78 0.80 14.49
CA ILE A 169 -20.39 0.29 15.72
C ILE A 169 -21.27 1.34 16.39
N ASP A 170 -22.59 1.09 16.44
CA ASP A 170 -23.57 1.94 17.11
C ASP A 170 -23.81 1.46 18.56
N ARG A 171 -23.11 2.12 19.49
CA ARG A 171 -23.20 1.85 20.94
C ARG A 171 -24.46 2.41 21.60
N SER A 172 -25.27 3.19 20.88
CA SER A 172 -26.54 3.71 21.39
C SER A 172 -27.65 2.65 21.42
N LYS A 173 -27.46 1.53 20.71
CA LYS A 173 -28.42 0.43 20.62
C LYS A 173 -28.15 -0.65 21.67
N LYS A 174 -29.21 -1.39 22.01
CA LYS A 174 -29.16 -2.56 22.92
C LYS A 174 -29.93 -3.72 22.30
N PRO A 175 -29.27 -4.81 21.85
CA PRO A 175 -27.81 -5.00 21.80
C PRO A 175 -27.11 -3.98 20.88
N VAL A 176 -25.79 -3.86 21.01
CA VAL A 176 -24.95 -3.05 20.12
C VAL A 176 -25.17 -3.48 18.67
N VAL A 177 -25.17 -2.52 17.74
CA VAL A 177 -25.37 -2.77 16.32
C VAL A 177 -24.07 -2.53 15.55
N PHE A 178 -23.72 -3.47 14.68
CA PHE A 178 -22.53 -3.43 13.83
C PHE A 178 -22.85 -2.88 12.43
N GLY A 179 -21.95 -2.07 11.90
CA GLY A 179 -22.01 -1.51 10.54
C GLY A 179 -20.91 -2.07 9.64
N PRO A 180 -20.87 -1.66 8.36
CA PRO A 180 -19.78 -1.99 7.46
C PRO A 180 -18.46 -1.35 7.89
N GLU A 181 -17.34 -2.04 7.65
CA GLU A 181 -15.97 -1.60 7.99
C GLU A 181 -15.24 -1.10 6.74
N PRO A 182 -14.90 0.19 6.65
CA PRO A 182 -13.99 0.71 5.63
C PRO A 182 -12.52 0.50 6.02
N THR A 183 -11.78 -0.15 5.14
CA THR A 183 -10.34 -0.41 5.30
C THR A 183 -9.59 -0.10 4.02
N ASP A 184 -8.28 -0.09 4.14
CA ASP A 184 -7.27 0.04 3.11
C ASP A 184 -7.44 1.29 2.23
N PRO A 185 -7.46 2.50 2.81
CA PRO A 185 -7.66 3.69 2.01
C PRO A 185 -6.42 4.07 1.19
N LYS A 186 -6.65 4.53 -0.04
CA LYS A 186 -5.64 5.24 -0.84
C LYS A 186 -6.18 6.60 -1.24
N VAL A 187 -5.29 7.57 -1.42
CA VAL A 187 -5.65 8.91 -1.87
C VAL A 187 -4.75 9.31 -3.04
N TYR A 188 -5.32 9.96 -4.06
CA TYR A 188 -4.59 10.43 -5.24
C TYR A 188 -5.07 11.83 -5.63
N PHE A 189 -4.15 12.69 -6.05
CA PHE A 189 -4.47 14.00 -6.60
C PHE A 189 -4.15 14.02 -8.09
N ASP A 190 -5.19 14.22 -8.92
CA ASP A 190 -5.04 14.41 -10.35
C ASP A 190 -4.72 15.88 -10.66
N ALA A 191 -3.44 16.17 -10.93
CA ALA A 191 -3.01 17.52 -11.22
C ALA A 191 -3.66 18.15 -12.47
N PRO A 192 -3.87 17.43 -13.60
CA PRO A 192 -4.53 18.00 -14.77
C PRO A 192 -5.96 18.52 -14.52
N THR A 193 -6.76 17.77 -13.76
CA THR A 193 -8.16 18.15 -13.50
C THR A 193 -8.38 18.82 -12.14
N GLN A 194 -7.34 18.84 -11.29
CA GLN A 194 -7.37 19.35 -9.92
C GLN A 194 -8.47 18.65 -9.12
N ARG A 195 -8.40 17.32 -9.07
CA ARG A 195 -9.39 16.47 -8.40
C ARG A 195 -8.68 15.48 -7.49
N PHE A 196 -9.22 15.32 -6.29
CA PHE A 196 -8.80 14.28 -5.37
C PHE A 196 -9.67 13.04 -5.56
N PHE A 197 -9.03 11.89 -5.46
CA PHE A 197 -9.63 10.57 -5.46
C PHE A 197 -9.29 9.90 -4.13
N LEU A 198 -10.25 9.21 -3.53
CA LEU A 198 -10.04 8.34 -2.39
C LEU A 198 -10.68 6.99 -2.69
N THR A 199 -9.94 5.90 -2.47
CA THR A 199 -10.49 4.54 -2.54
C THR A 199 -10.47 3.90 -1.17
N ALA A 200 -11.41 3.01 -0.88
CA ALA A 200 -11.39 2.18 0.32
C ALA A 200 -12.13 0.86 0.05
N LEU A 201 -11.64 -0.25 0.58
CA LEU A 201 -12.40 -1.49 0.69
C LEU A 201 -13.46 -1.32 1.76
N VAL A 202 -14.67 -1.85 1.55
CA VAL A 202 -15.73 -1.86 2.57
C VAL A 202 -16.24 -3.28 2.77
N LEU A 203 -15.97 -3.83 3.95
CA LEU A 203 -16.41 -5.14 4.41
C LEU A 203 -17.78 -5.01 5.08
N SER A 204 -18.81 -5.66 4.51
CA SER A 204 -20.13 -5.67 5.16
C SER A 204 -20.15 -6.62 6.35
N GLN A 205 -20.88 -6.25 7.41
CA GLN A 205 -21.04 -7.05 8.63
C GLN A 205 -22.52 -7.33 8.92
N LYS A 206 -22.79 -8.46 9.58
CA LYS A 206 -24.09 -8.71 10.22
C LYS A 206 -24.26 -7.76 11.39
N SER A 207 -25.38 -7.05 11.40
CA SER A 207 -25.66 -6.02 12.40
C SER A 207 -25.77 -6.53 13.84
N ASP A 208 -26.01 -7.82 14.06
CA ASP A 208 -26.17 -8.44 15.37
C ASP A 208 -24.90 -9.14 15.87
N THR A 209 -24.01 -9.58 14.98
CA THR A 209 -22.82 -10.38 15.36
C THR A 209 -21.48 -9.80 14.91
N GLY A 210 -21.45 -8.80 14.02
CA GLY A 210 -20.22 -8.30 13.40
C GLY A 210 -19.61 -9.26 12.37
N ALA A 211 -20.22 -10.43 12.14
CA ALA A 211 -19.67 -11.41 11.20
C ALA A 211 -19.71 -10.89 9.76
N LEU A 212 -18.61 -11.08 9.02
CA LEU A 212 -18.49 -10.64 7.63
C LEU A 212 -19.55 -11.27 6.72
N ILE A 213 -20.12 -10.48 5.83
CA ILE A 213 -21.14 -10.87 4.86
C ILE A 213 -20.94 -10.16 3.52
N VAL A 214 -21.67 -10.63 2.51
CA VAL A 214 -21.80 -9.95 1.21
C VAL A 214 -22.90 -8.87 1.27
N PRO A 215 -22.86 -7.85 0.41
CA PRO A 215 -21.83 -7.59 -0.62
C PRO A 215 -20.54 -7.00 -0.03
N VAL A 216 -19.44 -7.17 -0.75
CA VAL A 216 -18.17 -6.47 -0.50
C VAL A 216 -17.88 -5.53 -1.66
N ASN A 217 -17.52 -4.29 -1.35
CA ASN A 217 -17.35 -3.24 -2.36
C ASN A 217 -16.04 -2.50 -2.17
N VAL A 218 -15.44 -2.05 -3.27
CA VAL A 218 -14.48 -0.95 -3.26
C VAL A 218 -15.24 0.35 -3.50
N TYR A 219 -15.07 1.32 -2.62
CA TYR A 219 -15.61 2.65 -2.77
C TYR A 219 -14.58 3.53 -3.48
N ILE A 220 -15.05 4.42 -4.35
CA ILE A 220 -14.25 5.48 -4.97
C ILE A 220 -14.98 6.80 -4.71
N ALA A 221 -14.35 7.70 -3.97
CA ALA A 221 -14.81 9.07 -3.78
C ALA A 221 -14.01 10.01 -4.68
N VAL A 222 -14.67 10.94 -5.36
CA VAL A 222 -14.02 11.95 -6.20
C VAL A 222 -14.47 13.35 -5.77
N SER A 223 -13.55 14.22 -5.39
CA SER A 223 -13.86 15.60 -5.02
C SER A 223 -14.54 16.31 -6.20
N GLN A 224 -15.56 17.12 -5.97
CA GLN A 224 -16.26 17.82 -7.07
C GLN A 224 -15.52 19.08 -7.54
N THR A 225 -14.58 19.59 -6.74
CA THR A 225 -13.80 20.80 -6.98
C THR A 225 -12.34 20.59 -6.55
N PRO A 226 -11.42 21.53 -6.85
CA PRO A 226 -10.05 21.49 -6.32
C PRO A 226 -9.94 21.57 -4.79
N ASP A 227 -11.00 21.99 -4.10
CA ASP A 227 -11.04 22.03 -2.63
C ASP A 227 -11.60 20.69 -2.10
N PRO A 228 -10.76 19.83 -1.49
CA PRO A 228 -11.18 18.55 -0.93
C PRO A 228 -11.98 18.70 0.36
N THR A 229 -12.07 19.88 0.97
CA THR A 229 -12.92 20.11 2.14
C THR A 229 -14.42 20.20 1.77
N GLY A 230 -14.72 20.39 0.48
CA GLY A 230 -16.04 20.49 -0.09
C GLY A 230 -16.72 19.14 -0.37
N ASN A 231 -17.57 19.11 -1.40
CA ASN A 231 -18.35 17.94 -1.78
C ASN A 231 -17.51 16.92 -2.57
N TRP A 232 -17.80 15.65 -2.36
CA TRP A 232 -17.25 14.48 -3.06
C TRP A 232 -18.39 13.63 -3.60
N THR A 233 -18.30 13.21 -4.85
CA THR A 233 -19.18 12.17 -5.39
C THR A 233 -18.68 10.82 -4.90
N ILE A 234 -19.58 10.02 -4.32
CA ILE A 234 -19.26 8.67 -3.80
C ILE A 234 -19.76 7.64 -4.80
N LEU A 235 -18.87 6.73 -5.20
CA LEU A 235 -19.15 5.63 -6.10
C LEU A 235 -18.79 4.28 -5.49
N THR A 236 -19.48 3.21 -5.92
CA THR A 236 -19.22 1.83 -5.46
C THR A 236 -18.97 0.89 -6.62
N LEU A 237 -17.98 0.03 -6.42
CA LEU A 237 -17.59 -1.08 -7.26
C LEU A 237 -17.82 -2.38 -6.48
N ASP A 238 -18.78 -3.19 -6.91
CA ASP A 238 -19.01 -4.52 -6.32
C ASP A 238 -17.90 -5.48 -6.78
N VAL A 239 -17.11 -5.95 -5.82
CA VAL A 239 -15.98 -6.89 -6.03
C VAL A 239 -16.30 -8.27 -5.44
N THR A 240 -17.52 -8.50 -4.96
CA THR A 240 -17.92 -9.71 -4.22
C THR A 240 -17.58 -11.00 -4.97
N ASN A 241 -17.66 -11.01 -6.29
CA ASN A 241 -17.44 -12.21 -7.11
C ASN A 241 -16.15 -12.16 -7.93
N ASP A 242 -15.23 -11.26 -7.57
CA ASP A 242 -14.03 -10.99 -8.35
C ASP A 242 -12.83 -11.68 -7.75
N GLY A 243 -12.72 -12.96 -8.08
CA GLY A 243 -11.60 -13.80 -7.68
C GLY A 243 -10.69 -14.15 -8.84
N GLY A 244 -9.91 -15.19 -8.63
CA GLY A 244 -9.10 -15.86 -9.63
C GLY A 244 -9.07 -17.37 -9.42
N PRO A 245 -8.04 -18.05 -9.94
CA PRO A 245 -8.04 -19.51 -10.04
C PRO A 245 -7.85 -20.25 -8.70
N PHE A 246 -7.47 -19.57 -7.62
CA PHE A 246 -7.02 -20.24 -6.39
C PHE A 246 -8.10 -20.53 -5.36
N ALA A 247 -9.14 -19.70 -5.28
CA ALA A 247 -10.20 -19.85 -4.30
C ALA A 247 -11.53 -19.32 -4.86
N ALA A 248 -12.62 -19.97 -4.49
CA ALA A 248 -13.95 -19.53 -4.89
C ALA A 248 -14.40 -18.31 -4.07
N CYS A 249 -15.06 -17.38 -4.76
CA CYS A 249 -15.77 -16.29 -4.12
C CYS A 249 -17.14 -16.75 -3.56
N PRO A 250 -17.77 -16.00 -2.63
CA PRO A 250 -17.57 -14.58 -2.35
C PRO A 250 -16.18 -14.18 -1.88
N CYS A 251 -15.66 -13.06 -2.38
CA CYS A 251 -14.34 -12.52 -2.10
C CYS A 251 -14.42 -11.05 -1.67
N PHE A 252 -13.36 -10.58 -1.03
CA PHE A 252 -13.05 -9.17 -0.87
C PHE A 252 -11.79 -8.82 -1.67
N GLY A 253 -11.71 -7.58 -2.15
CA GLY A 253 -10.56 -7.05 -2.88
C GLY A 253 -9.68 -6.26 -1.93
N ASP A 254 -8.77 -6.95 -1.27
CA ASP A 254 -7.79 -6.44 -0.31
C ASP A 254 -6.80 -5.47 -0.98
N GLN A 255 -6.39 -4.44 -0.22
CA GLN A 255 -5.48 -3.40 -0.65
C GLN A 255 -5.81 -2.87 -2.05
N PRO A 256 -6.87 -2.05 -2.24
CA PRO A 256 -7.19 -1.47 -3.53
C PRO A 256 -6.09 -0.50 -3.97
N LEU A 257 -5.05 -1.02 -4.62
CA LEU A 257 -3.90 -0.30 -5.15
C LEU A 257 -4.36 0.61 -6.29
N ILE A 258 -3.82 1.82 -6.35
CA ILE A 258 -4.28 2.83 -7.32
C ILE A 258 -3.17 3.37 -8.21
N GLY A 259 -3.56 3.81 -9.40
CA GLY A 259 -2.75 4.57 -10.35
C GLY A 259 -3.62 5.27 -11.38
N ALA A 260 -3.00 6.11 -12.20
CA ALA A 260 -3.69 6.92 -13.18
C ALA A 260 -2.76 7.36 -14.30
N ASP A 261 -3.30 7.34 -15.52
CA ASP A 261 -2.66 7.89 -16.71
C ASP A 261 -3.43 9.13 -17.21
N ALA A 262 -3.18 9.60 -18.43
CA ALA A 262 -3.89 10.77 -18.98
C ALA A 262 -5.43 10.55 -19.14
N ASN A 263 -5.91 9.31 -19.20
CA ASN A 263 -7.25 8.94 -19.63
C ASN A 263 -8.05 8.18 -18.57
N GLY A 264 -7.37 7.38 -17.74
CA GLY A 264 -7.96 6.40 -16.86
C GLY A 264 -7.55 6.55 -15.39
N PHE A 265 -8.40 5.99 -14.54
CA PHE A 265 -8.11 5.69 -13.14
C PHE A 265 -8.18 4.18 -12.97
N TYR A 266 -7.16 3.61 -12.32
CA TYR A 266 -6.96 2.18 -12.23
C TYR A 266 -6.96 1.74 -10.77
N VAL A 267 -7.69 0.66 -10.51
CA VAL A 267 -7.67 -0.01 -9.21
C VAL A 267 -7.20 -1.44 -9.45
N SER A 268 -6.24 -1.92 -8.68
CA SER A 268 -5.89 -3.34 -8.61
C SER A 268 -6.15 -3.87 -7.21
N THR A 269 -6.65 -5.10 -7.11
CA THR A 269 -6.94 -5.72 -5.81
C THR A 269 -6.32 -7.12 -5.73
N ASN A 270 -5.92 -7.47 -4.52
CA ASN A 270 -5.63 -8.84 -4.13
C ASN A 270 -6.94 -9.48 -3.64
N ALA A 271 -7.53 -10.40 -4.40
CA ALA A 271 -8.79 -11.00 -4.00
C ALA A 271 -8.58 -12.16 -3.03
N PHE A 272 -9.34 -12.18 -1.94
CA PHE A 272 -9.36 -13.27 -0.96
C PHE A 272 -10.77 -13.76 -0.71
N SER A 273 -10.93 -15.08 -0.54
CA SER A 273 -12.22 -15.71 -0.21
C SER A 273 -12.73 -15.19 1.14
N LEU A 274 -13.97 -14.70 1.19
CA LEU A 274 -14.59 -14.13 2.39
C LEU A 274 -14.78 -15.16 3.52
N SER A 275 -14.90 -16.44 3.19
CA SER A 275 -15.16 -17.50 4.17
C SER A 275 -13.90 -18.22 4.65
N THR A 276 -12.84 -18.23 3.84
CA THR A 276 -11.63 -19.00 4.13
C THR A 276 -10.37 -18.15 4.22
N PHE A 277 -10.46 -16.87 3.84
CA PHE A 277 -9.36 -15.91 3.75
C PHE A 277 -8.20 -16.39 2.86
N ARG A 278 -8.48 -17.36 1.97
CA ARG A 278 -7.51 -17.85 1.01
C ARG A 278 -7.46 -16.92 -0.20
N PHE A 279 -6.25 -16.62 -0.65
CA PHE A 279 -6.03 -15.86 -1.88
C PHE A 279 -6.73 -16.53 -3.05
N SER A 280 -7.37 -15.71 -3.86
CA SER A 280 -8.15 -16.11 -5.03
C SER A 280 -7.45 -15.69 -6.32
N GLY A 281 -6.97 -14.45 -6.40
CA GLY A 281 -6.24 -13.92 -7.57
C GLY A 281 -6.12 -12.40 -7.58
N ALA A 282 -5.28 -11.86 -8.47
CA ALA A 282 -5.22 -10.42 -8.73
C ALA A 282 -6.32 -9.98 -9.70
N ASN A 283 -6.85 -8.78 -9.51
CA ASN A 283 -7.76 -8.13 -10.46
C ASN A 283 -7.27 -6.73 -10.83
N ILE A 284 -7.59 -6.27 -12.04
CA ILE A 284 -7.38 -4.88 -12.48
C ILE A 284 -8.70 -4.33 -13.01
N TYR A 285 -9.07 -3.15 -12.54
CA TYR A 285 -10.23 -2.38 -12.98
C TYR A 285 -9.75 -1.08 -13.61
N ALA A 286 -10.25 -0.78 -14.81
CA ALA A 286 -9.91 0.42 -15.56
C ALA A 286 -11.18 1.22 -15.86
N PHE A 287 -11.23 2.47 -15.38
CA PHE A 287 -12.34 3.39 -15.59
C PHE A 287 -11.87 4.65 -16.28
N SER A 288 -12.73 5.27 -17.09
CA SER A 288 -12.46 6.61 -17.62
C SER A 288 -12.41 7.61 -16.47
N LYS A 289 -11.29 8.33 -16.38
CA LYS A 289 -11.09 9.37 -15.35
C LYS A 289 -12.12 10.48 -15.49
N THR A 290 -12.32 10.98 -16.71
CA THR A 290 -13.30 12.03 -17.01
C THR A 290 -14.73 11.61 -16.67
N ALA A 291 -15.07 10.32 -16.86
CA ALA A 291 -16.39 9.81 -16.48
C ALA A 291 -16.58 9.80 -14.96
N LEU A 292 -15.54 9.42 -14.19
CA LEU A 292 -15.57 9.47 -12.73
C LEU A 292 -15.70 10.91 -12.19
N GLU A 293 -14.96 11.86 -12.76
CA GLU A 293 -14.94 13.26 -12.33
C GLU A 293 -16.23 14.02 -12.65
N SER A 294 -16.89 13.67 -13.76
CA SER A 294 -18.17 14.26 -14.17
C SER A 294 -19.39 13.54 -13.60
N ALA A 295 -19.17 12.47 -12.83
CA ALA A 295 -20.23 11.64 -12.29
C ALA A 295 -21.10 12.42 -11.28
N SER A 296 -22.41 12.38 -11.49
CA SER A 296 -23.39 12.91 -10.53
C SER A 296 -24.50 11.91 -10.19
N ALA A 297 -24.73 10.91 -11.04
CA ALA A 297 -25.70 9.84 -10.84
C ALA A 297 -25.42 8.67 -11.79
N GLY A 298 -26.08 7.53 -11.57
CA GLY A 298 -26.08 6.41 -12.51
C GLY A 298 -24.86 5.49 -12.38
N ALA A 299 -24.49 4.85 -13.49
CA ALA A 299 -23.41 3.88 -13.55
C ALA A 299 -22.42 4.25 -14.67
N ILE A 300 -21.15 4.04 -14.40
CA ILE A 300 -20.05 4.24 -15.34
C ILE A 300 -19.52 2.87 -15.72
N THR A 301 -19.38 2.68 -17.03
CA THR A 301 -18.81 1.47 -17.60
C THR A 301 -17.28 1.54 -17.54
N GLY A 302 -16.67 0.51 -16.96
CA GLY A 302 -15.24 0.25 -17.00
C GLY A 302 -14.93 -1.14 -17.55
N VAL A 303 -13.64 -1.47 -17.54
CA VAL A 303 -13.13 -2.78 -17.95
C VAL A 303 -12.51 -3.48 -16.76
N HIS A 304 -12.84 -4.75 -16.58
CA HIS A 304 -12.27 -5.61 -15.55
C HIS A 304 -11.43 -6.71 -16.20
N PHE A 305 -10.19 -6.85 -15.74
CA PHE A 305 -9.29 -7.94 -16.10
C PHE A 305 -9.18 -8.91 -14.92
N SER A 306 -9.42 -10.18 -15.19
CA SER A 306 -9.39 -11.27 -14.22
C SER A 306 -8.58 -12.46 -14.75
N ASN A 307 -8.32 -13.45 -13.90
CA ASN A 307 -7.49 -14.62 -14.22
C ASN A 307 -6.14 -14.21 -14.85
N LEU A 308 -5.55 -13.16 -14.27
CA LEU A 308 -4.30 -12.57 -14.73
C LEU A 308 -3.16 -13.59 -14.62
N THR A 309 -2.21 -13.55 -15.55
CA THR A 309 -1.04 -14.44 -15.60
C THR A 309 0.24 -13.63 -15.75
N GLU A 310 1.30 -14.01 -15.07
CA GLU A 310 2.57 -13.27 -15.10
C GLU A 310 3.79 -14.19 -15.13
N ALA A 311 4.84 -13.80 -15.85
CA ALA A 311 6.11 -14.54 -15.90
C ALA A 311 5.98 -16.03 -16.29
N GLY A 312 4.97 -16.40 -17.09
CA GLY A 312 4.67 -17.79 -17.44
C GLY A 312 3.93 -18.58 -16.35
N MET A 313 3.59 -17.96 -15.23
CA MET A 313 2.76 -18.54 -14.17
C MET A 313 1.28 -18.42 -14.53
N PRO A 314 0.45 -19.40 -14.13
CA PRO A 314 -0.99 -19.41 -14.44
C PRO A 314 -1.82 -18.45 -13.55
N PHE A 315 -1.16 -17.50 -12.89
CA PHE A 315 -1.76 -16.52 -11.99
C PHE A 315 -0.88 -15.28 -11.89
N ALA A 316 -1.41 -14.23 -11.29
CA ALA A 316 -0.67 -13.06 -10.81
C ALA A 316 -1.04 -12.77 -9.35
N PHE A 317 -0.15 -12.12 -8.61
CA PHE A 317 -0.37 -11.82 -7.18
C PHE A 317 -0.80 -10.39 -6.89
N SER A 318 0.14 -9.43 -6.82
CA SER A 318 -0.15 -8.04 -6.46
C SER A 318 0.46 -7.12 -7.50
N ILE A 319 -0.39 -6.38 -8.21
CA ILE A 319 -0.01 -5.60 -9.39
C ILE A 319 -0.23 -4.12 -9.06
N GLN A 320 0.85 -3.40 -8.81
CA GLN A 320 0.82 -1.99 -8.41
C GLN A 320 0.74 -1.09 -9.66
N PRO A 321 -0.37 -0.35 -9.87
CA PRO A 321 -0.47 0.63 -10.94
C PRO A 321 0.45 1.83 -10.69
N ALA A 322 0.84 2.53 -11.76
CA ALA A 322 1.72 3.68 -11.68
C ALA A 322 0.93 4.98 -11.44
N THR A 323 1.52 5.89 -10.68
CA THR A 323 1.05 7.28 -10.61
C THR A 323 2.00 8.18 -11.39
N VAL A 324 1.51 9.31 -11.89
CA VAL A 324 2.34 10.34 -12.51
C VAL A 324 2.33 11.57 -11.60
N PRO A 325 3.49 12.11 -11.20
CA PRO A 325 3.52 13.28 -10.33
C PRO A 325 2.98 14.52 -11.05
N PRO A 326 2.52 15.54 -10.31
CA PRO A 326 2.21 16.84 -10.89
C PRO A 326 3.33 17.38 -11.79
N GLY A 327 2.97 17.86 -12.98
CA GLY A 327 3.92 18.32 -14.00
C GLY A 327 4.71 17.22 -14.70
N GLY A 328 4.46 15.94 -14.39
CA GLY A 328 5.03 14.78 -15.07
C GLY A 328 4.42 14.52 -16.44
N SER A 329 5.04 13.63 -17.21
CA SER A 329 4.56 13.23 -18.53
C SER A 329 3.92 11.84 -18.47
N PHE A 330 2.65 11.76 -18.86
CA PHE A 330 1.95 10.49 -19.02
C PHE A 330 2.54 9.67 -20.18
N ALA A 331 2.54 8.35 -20.04
CA ALA A 331 2.81 7.48 -21.17
C ALA A 331 1.68 7.59 -22.21
N ASN A 332 2.05 7.57 -23.50
CA ASN A 332 1.09 7.77 -24.57
C ASN A 332 0.08 6.62 -24.62
N LYS A 333 -1.19 6.90 -24.30
CA LYS A 333 -2.32 5.94 -24.35
C LYS A 333 -2.06 4.64 -23.59
N THR A 334 -1.26 4.72 -22.52
CA THR A 334 -0.73 3.57 -21.82
C THR A 334 -0.69 3.86 -20.32
N GLU A 335 -1.14 2.89 -19.54
CA GLU A 335 -0.82 2.79 -18.12
C GLU A 335 0.20 1.66 -17.89
N TYR A 336 1.18 1.93 -17.04
CA TYR A 336 2.17 0.92 -16.61
C TYR A 336 1.87 0.42 -15.19
N PHE A 337 2.25 -0.83 -14.92
CA PHE A 337 2.15 -1.45 -13.60
C PHE A 337 3.42 -2.25 -13.33
N LEU A 338 3.73 -2.49 -12.06
CA LEU A 338 4.79 -3.42 -11.65
C LEU A 338 4.26 -4.42 -10.63
N SER A 339 4.84 -5.63 -10.62
CA SER A 339 4.63 -6.66 -9.57
C SER A 339 5.95 -7.35 -9.21
N SER A 340 6.04 -7.86 -7.97
CA SER A 340 7.11 -8.73 -7.50
C SER A 340 6.74 -10.21 -7.68
N LEU A 341 7.76 -11.09 -7.76
CA LEU A 341 7.64 -12.51 -8.11
C LEU A 341 8.06 -13.49 -7.01
N ASP A 342 8.41 -13.03 -5.80
CA ASP A 342 8.68 -13.95 -4.67
C ASP A 342 7.38 -14.59 -4.16
N PHE A 343 6.91 -15.58 -4.90
CA PHE A 343 5.73 -16.35 -4.58
C PHE A 343 5.98 -17.41 -3.52
N THR A 344 7.22 -17.69 -3.14
CA THR A 344 7.52 -18.82 -2.24
C THR A 344 8.08 -18.38 -0.90
N ASN A 345 8.02 -17.08 -0.58
CA ASN A 345 8.60 -16.50 0.64
C ASN A 345 10.07 -16.91 0.80
N THR A 346 10.83 -16.77 -0.29
CA THR A 346 12.23 -17.16 -0.39
C THR A 346 13.09 -15.94 -0.71
N VAL A 347 13.63 -15.91 -1.93
CA VAL A 347 14.34 -14.79 -2.53
C VAL A 347 14.03 -14.89 -4.02
N ASP A 348 13.62 -13.80 -4.64
CA ASP A 348 13.54 -13.66 -6.09
C ASP A 348 14.44 -12.49 -6.53
N ASN A 349 14.65 -12.35 -7.82
CA ASN A 349 15.46 -11.29 -8.42
C ASN A 349 14.82 -10.76 -9.70
N ARG A 350 13.50 -10.91 -9.83
CA ARG A 350 12.75 -10.51 -11.01
C ARG A 350 11.56 -9.66 -10.61
N LEU A 351 11.28 -8.62 -11.38
CA LEU A 351 10.01 -7.92 -11.35
C LEU A 351 9.25 -8.22 -12.64
N VAL A 352 7.95 -7.92 -12.68
CA VAL A 352 7.17 -7.93 -13.91
C VAL A 352 6.72 -6.51 -14.21
N ILE A 353 6.95 -6.08 -15.45
CA ILE A 353 6.32 -4.88 -16.01
C ILE A 353 5.06 -5.26 -16.76
N TRP A 354 4.00 -4.51 -16.53
CA TRP A 354 2.75 -4.60 -17.27
C TRP A 354 2.49 -3.30 -18.00
N ALA A 355 1.85 -3.39 -19.17
CA ALA A 355 1.34 -2.24 -19.90
C ALA A 355 -0.10 -2.51 -20.33
N LEU A 356 -0.99 -1.60 -19.95
CA LEU A 356 -2.34 -1.51 -20.45
C LEU A 356 -2.39 -0.41 -21.52
N THR A 357 -2.52 -0.80 -22.77
CA THR A 357 -2.55 0.12 -23.93
C THR A 357 -3.98 0.38 -24.41
N GLY A 358 -4.16 1.49 -25.15
CA GLY A 358 -5.45 1.91 -25.69
C GLY A 358 -6.30 2.68 -24.68
N THR A 359 -5.67 3.25 -23.64
CA THR A 359 -6.36 3.91 -22.52
C THR A 359 -7.16 5.14 -22.95
N ASP A 360 -6.81 5.77 -24.07
CA ASP A 360 -7.58 6.86 -24.70
C ASP A 360 -8.99 6.43 -25.14
N THR A 361 -9.23 5.13 -25.28
CA THR A 361 -10.55 4.59 -25.62
C THR A 361 -11.46 4.38 -24.41
N LEU A 362 -10.97 4.59 -23.18
CA LEU A 362 -11.74 4.34 -21.95
C LEU A 362 -13.03 5.16 -21.88
N ASN A 363 -13.07 6.35 -22.49
CA ASN A 363 -14.26 7.20 -22.52
C ASN A 363 -15.23 6.88 -23.69
N THR A 364 -15.00 5.79 -24.41
CA THR A 364 -15.89 5.35 -25.50
C THR A 364 -16.89 4.30 -24.99
N ALA A 365 -17.97 4.08 -25.74
CA ALA A 365 -18.97 3.06 -25.39
C ALA A 365 -18.40 1.63 -25.34
N SER A 366 -17.31 1.37 -26.07
CA SER A 366 -16.64 0.07 -26.15
C SER A 366 -15.13 0.26 -26.10
N PRO A 367 -14.52 0.42 -24.91
CA PRO A 367 -13.08 0.57 -24.78
C PRO A 367 -12.31 -0.56 -25.46
N ASN A 368 -11.21 -0.25 -26.13
CA ASN A 368 -10.35 -1.23 -26.79
C ASN A 368 -8.98 -1.25 -26.11
N LEU A 369 -8.91 -2.02 -25.01
CA LEU A 369 -7.72 -2.14 -24.19
C LEU A 369 -6.96 -3.44 -24.48
N SER A 370 -5.63 -3.39 -24.38
CA SER A 370 -4.77 -4.58 -24.43
C SER A 370 -3.78 -4.55 -23.27
N LEU A 371 -3.77 -5.62 -22.47
CA LEU A 371 -2.88 -5.81 -21.33
C LEU A 371 -1.80 -6.83 -21.69
N VAL A 372 -0.54 -6.44 -21.55
CA VAL A 372 0.63 -7.28 -21.79
C VAL A 372 1.63 -7.14 -20.65
N ASN A 373 2.47 -8.16 -20.43
CA ASN A 373 3.53 -8.10 -19.42
C ASN A 373 4.84 -8.74 -19.90
N ALA A 374 5.92 -8.42 -19.19
CA ALA A 374 7.23 -9.00 -19.39
C ALA A 374 8.02 -9.04 -18.07
N VAL A 375 8.92 -10.01 -17.96
CA VAL A 375 9.85 -10.14 -16.83
C VAL A 375 11.01 -9.17 -17.00
N VAL A 376 11.45 -8.59 -15.89
CA VAL A 376 12.62 -7.73 -15.78
C VAL A 376 13.56 -8.34 -14.73
N ASP A 377 14.78 -8.68 -15.13
CA ASP A 377 15.81 -9.14 -14.19
C ASP A 377 16.35 -7.95 -13.36
N THR A 378 16.50 -8.17 -12.06
CA THR A 378 16.83 -7.14 -11.07
C THR A 378 17.81 -7.68 -10.01
N GLN A 379 18.11 -6.87 -9.00
CA GLN A 379 18.77 -7.32 -7.78
C GLN A 379 17.87 -8.25 -6.96
N SER A 380 18.46 -9.06 -6.10
CA SER A 380 17.70 -9.97 -5.23
C SER A 380 16.88 -9.23 -4.19
N TYR A 381 15.71 -9.75 -3.86
CA TYR A 381 14.88 -9.35 -2.74
C TYR A 381 14.12 -10.57 -2.22
N GLY A 382 13.45 -10.44 -1.09
CA GLY A 382 12.67 -11.52 -0.48
C GLY A 382 12.08 -11.06 0.84
N VAL A 383 11.15 -11.83 1.38
CA VAL A 383 10.35 -11.46 2.56
C VAL A 383 11.21 -10.96 3.74
N PRO A 384 10.92 -9.76 4.29
CA PRO A 384 11.62 -9.22 5.45
C PRO A 384 11.28 -10.00 6.74
N PRO A 385 12.20 -10.12 7.71
CA PRO A 385 11.87 -10.64 9.03
C PRO A 385 11.12 -9.59 9.87
N GLN A 386 10.41 -10.05 10.90
CA GLN A 386 9.77 -9.17 11.89
C GLN A 386 10.81 -8.35 12.67
N ALA A 387 10.45 -7.13 13.02
CA ALA A 387 11.36 -6.15 13.60
C ALA A 387 11.33 -6.18 15.14
N GLN A 388 12.52 -6.16 15.74
CA GLN A 388 12.65 -5.81 17.14
C GLN A 388 12.53 -4.29 17.32
N GLN A 389 12.12 -3.87 18.50
CA GLN A 389 12.02 -2.46 18.86
C GLN A 389 12.82 -2.12 20.12
N LYS A 390 13.05 -0.83 20.33
CA LYS A 390 13.76 -0.34 21.51
C LYS A 390 12.89 -0.56 22.75
N PRO A 391 13.43 -1.16 23.83
CA PRO A 391 12.68 -1.36 25.06
C PRO A 391 12.19 -0.07 25.68
N GLY A 392 10.94 -0.05 26.12
CA GLY A 392 10.36 1.05 26.88
C GLY A 392 9.11 0.65 27.66
N PRO A 393 8.35 1.62 28.20
CA PRO A 393 7.04 1.33 28.79
C PRO A 393 6.03 0.85 27.72
N PHE A 394 5.49 -0.36 27.90
CA PHE A 394 4.41 -0.96 27.09
C PHE A 394 3.22 -1.34 28.02
N PRO A 395 2.45 -0.36 28.51
CA PRO A 395 1.43 -0.58 29.55
C PRO A 395 0.34 -1.60 29.21
N LEU A 396 -0.06 -1.76 27.94
CA LEU A 396 -1.06 -2.75 27.54
C LEU A 396 -0.50 -4.17 27.73
N GLY A 397 0.65 -4.48 27.13
CA GLY A 397 1.29 -5.80 27.33
C GLY A 397 1.63 -6.08 28.80
N MET A 398 2.10 -5.07 29.56
CA MET A 398 2.33 -5.23 31.01
C MET A 398 1.06 -5.56 31.79
N SER A 399 -0.10 -5.04 31.40
CA SER A 399 -1.39 -5.35 32.05
C SER A 399 -1.76 -6.83 31.91
N PHE A 400 -1.30 -7.48 30.84
CA PHE A 400 -1.47 -8.91 30.59
C PHE A 400 -0.32 -9.79 31.11
N LYS A 401 0.73 -9.17 31.67
CA LYS A 401 1.99 -9.84 32.04
C LYS A 401 2.67 -10.52 30.85
N ASP A 402 2.53 -9.92 29.66
CA ASP A 402 3.21 -10.38 28.44
C ASP A 402 4.58 -9.72 28.27
N HIS A 403 5.30 -10.14 27.24
CA HIS A 403 6.52 -9.51 26.76
C HIS A 403 6.20 -8.41 25.75
N GLU A 404 7.08 -7.43 25.64
CA GLU A 404 7.07 -6.44 24.54
C GLU A 404 7.03 -7.16 23.17
N GLU A 405 6.14 -6.72 22.29
CA GLU A 405 5.89 -7.30 20.98
C GLU A 405 7.00 -6.97 19.97
N LEU A 406 7.07 -7.77 18.90
CA LEU A 406 7.79 -7.42 17.68
C LEU A 406 6.89 -6.56 16.78
N VAL A 407 7.47 -5.78 15.89
CA VAL A 407 6.75 -4.97 14.91
C VAL A 407 6.71 -5.71 13.56
N SER A 408 5.55 -5.80 12.93
CA SER A 408 5.43 -6.46 11.62
C SER A 408 6.23 -5.73 10.54
N ALA A 409 6.88 -6.47 9.65
CA ALA A 409 7.48 -5.96 8.42
C ALA A 409 6.73 -6.44 7.15
N ASN A 410 5.67 -7.23 7.35
CA ASN A 410 4.89 -7.94 6.33
C ASN A 410 5.77 -8.66 5.29
N ASP A 411 5.60 -8.31 4.02
CA ASP A 411 6.14 -9.03 2.88
C ASP A 411 6.77 -8.08 1.85
N ASP A 412 7.22 -8.64 0.74
CA ASP A 412 7.93 -7.96 -0.34
C ASP A 412 7.04 -7.60 -1.55
N ARG A 413 5.77 -7.25 -1.31
CA ARG A 413 4.92 -6.57 -2.31
C ARG A 413 5.47 -5.17 -2.60
N LEU A 414 5.33 -4.74 -3.84
CA LEU A 414 5.59 -3.36 -4.23
C LEU A 414 4.54 -2.45 -3.59
N GLN A 415 5.01 -1.33 -3.04
CA GLN A 415 4.19 -0.44 -2.22
C GLN A 415 3.65 0.75 -3.00
N GLN A 416 4.45 1.30 -3.92
CA GLN A 416 4.07 2.37 -4.86
C GLN A 416 4.88 2.24 -6.14
N VAL A 417 4.30 2.67 -7.26
CA VAL A 417 4.99 2.84 -8.54
C VAL A 417 4.72 4.26 -9.04
N VAL A 418 5.78 4.95 -9.45
CA VAL A 418 5.71 6.32 -9.99
C VAL A 418 6.34 6.34 -11.38
N LEU A 419 5.62 6.80 -12.39
CA LEU A 419 6.17 7.13 -13.71
C LEU A 419 6.59 8.61 -13.71
N ALA A 420 7.90 8.84 -13.59
CA ALA A 420 8.49 10.19 -13.55
C ALA A 420 9.77 10.22 -14.38
N ASP A 421 10.00 11.31 -15.13
CA ASP A 421 11.16 11.47 -16.01
C ASP A 421 11.36 10.27 -16.97
N GLY A 422 10.24 9.76 -17.51
CA GLY A 422 10.22 8.62 -18.43
C GLY A 422 10.65 7.28 -17.81
N LYS A 423 10.75 7.18 -16.48
CA LYS A 423 11.18 5.99 -15.75
C LYS A 423 10.12 5.57 -14.74
N LEU A 424 10.05 4.28 -14.45
CA LEU A 424 9.25 3.72 -13.36
C LEU A 424 10.13 3.62 -12.12
N TRP A 425 9.68 4.23 -11.03
CA TRP A 425 10.33 4.25 -9.73
C TRP A 425 9.47 3.45 -8.75
N THR A 426 10.08 2.50 -8.05
CA THR A 426 9.35 1.66 -7.10
C THR A 426 10.25 1.21 -5.94
N ALA A 427 9.62 0.79 -4.85
CA ALA A 427 10.28 0.19 -3.70
C ALA A 427 9.40 -0.92 -3.08
N LEU A 428 10.06 -1.87 -2.40
CA LEU A 428 9.45 -2.93 -1.60
C LEU A 428 10.26 -3.18 -0.33
N GLY A 429 9.61 -3.78 0.67
CA GLY A 429 10.29 -4.32 1.85
C GLY A 429 11.08 -5.57 1.48
N THR A 430 12.26 -5.76 2.07
CA THR A 430 13.09 -6.94 1.81
C THR A 430 13.94 -7.36 3.00
N SER A 431 14.30 -8.64 3.09
CA SER A 431 15.38 -9.10 3.96
C SER A 431 16.75 -8.65 3.46
N ALA A 432 17.61 -8.21 4.37
CA ALA A 432 19.00 -7.88 4.07
C ALA A 432 19.95 -8.28 5.21
N LYS A 433 21.16 -8.72 4.85
CA LYS A 433 22.24 -9.03 5.79
C LYS A 433 23.47 -8.16 5.47
N THR A 434 23.58 -7.02 6.13
CA THR A 434 24.81 -6.21 5.99
C THR A 434 26.00 -6.84 6.74
N GLN A 435 27.14 -6.15 6.72
CA GLN A 435 28.36 -6.52 7.45
C GLN A 435 28.12 -6.68 8.96
N ASN A 436 27.44 -5.68 9.53
CA ASN A 436 26.91 -5.49 10.88
C ASN A 436 25.65 -6.30 11.24
N GLY A 437 25.74 -7.40 12.01
CA GLY A 437 24.56 -7.99 12.69
C GLY A 437 23.77 -9.05 11.89
N PRO A 438 22.54 -9.40 12.33
CA PRO A 438 21.72 -10.43 11.69
C PRO A 438 20.99 -9.92 10.43
N VAL A 439 20.28 -10.85 9.77
CA VAL A 439 19.28 -10.53 8.75
C VAL A 439 18.19 -9.67 9.37
N ARG A 440 17.73 -8.65 8.65
CA ARG A 440 16.73 -7.69 9.12
C ARG A 440 15.92 -7.11 7.96
N ALA A 441 14.89 -6.35 8.28
CA ALA A 441 14.10 -5.67 7.25
C ALA A 441 14.85 -4.44 6.70
N ALA A 442 14.80 -4.29 5.39
CA ALA A 442 15.39 -3.23 4.60
C ALA A 442 14.41 -2.83 3.48
N ALA A 443 14.73 -1.77 2.74
CA ALA A 443 14.04 -1.47 1.49
C ALA A 443 14.93 -1.80 0.28
N ALA A 444 14.35 -2.37 -0.77
CA ALA A 444 14.94 -2.41 -2.10
C ALA A 444 14.23 -1.39 -2.99
N TRP A 445 14.98 -0.59 -3.74
CA TRP A 445 14.45 0.39 -4.70
C TRP A 445 14.93 0.08 -6.12
N PHE A 446 14.09 0.40 -7.10
CA PHE A 446 14.32 0.09 -8.51
C PHE A 446 13.91 1.28 -9.38
N ILE A 447 14.73 1.57 -10.38
CA ILE A 447 14.47 2.57 -11.43
C ILE A 447 14.53 1.84 -12.76
N LEU A 448 13.38 1.73 -13.44
CA LEU A 448 13.25 1.00 -14.69
C LEU A 448 12.93 1.95 -15.84
N SER A 449 13.53 1.73 -17.00
CA SER A 449 13.14 2.40 -18.24
C SER A 449 12.16 1.50 -19.00
N PRO A 450 10.84 1.81 -19.02
CA PRO A 450 9.87 1.03 -19.76
C PRO A 450 9.98 1.29 -21.27
N ALA A 451 9.59 0.31 -22.07
CA ALA A 451 9.48 0.43 -23.52
C ALA A 451 8.31 -0.39 -24.06
N LEU A 452 7.64 0.17 -25.07
CA LEU A 452 6.60 -0.50 -25.85
C LEU A 452 7.02 -0.56 -27.32
N SER A 453 7.03 -1.76 -27.89
CA SER A 453 7.35 -1.97 -29.31
C SER A 453 6.63 -3.20 -29.84
N GLY A 454 6.02 -3.09 -31.03
CA GLY A 454 5.38 -4.23 -31.70
C GLY A 454 4.26 -4.91 -30.91
N GLY A 455 3.59 -4.20 -29.98
CA GLY A 455 2.55 -4.77 -29.11
C GLY A 455 3.09 -5.55 -27.91
N ALA A 456 4.40 -5.50 -27.64
CA ALA A 456 5.02 -6.07 -26.45
C ALA A 456 5.57 -4.97 -25.54
N VAL A 457 5.58 -5.24 -24.24
CA VAL A 457 6.23 -4.41 -23.21
C VAL A 457 7.58 -5.01 -22.83
N SER A 458 8.52 -4.15 -22.46
CA SER A 458 9.80 -4.51 -21.86
C SER A 458 10.25 -3.41 -20.91
N ALA A 459 11.22 -3.70 -20.04
CA ALA A 459 11.92 -2.67 -19.30
C ALA A 459 13.40 -3.04 -19.13
N SER A 460 14.23 -2.04 -18.90
CA SER A 460 15.62 -2.24 -18.47
C SER A 460 15.86 -1.55 -17.13
N VAL A 461 16.67 -2.16 -16.27
CA VAL A 461 17.08 -1.53 -15.01
C VAL A 461 18.04 -0.38 -15.35
N VAL A 462 17.63 0.85 -15.02
CA VAL A 462 18.48 2.05 -15.08
C VAL A 462 19.40 2.08 -13.87
N ASN A 463 18.84 1.86 -12.69
CA ASN A 463 19.56 1.77 -11.43
C ASN A 463 18.70 1.05 -10.38
N GLN A 464 19.33 0.52 -9.34
CA GLN A 464 18.69 -0.19 -8.25
C GLN A 464 19.62 -0.24 -7.04
N GLY A 465 19.07 -0.41 -5.85
CA GLY A 465 19.87 -0.55 -4.64
C GLY A 465 19.04 -0.82 -3.41
N TYR A 466 19.67 -0.70 -2.25
CA TYR A 466 19.04 -0.98 -0.96
C TYR A 466 19.16 0.23 -0.02
N ILE A 467 18.19 0.35 0.87
CA ILE A 467 18.27 1.17 2.08
C ILE A 467 18.27 0.23 3.26
N ALA A 468 19.43 0.07 3.90
CA ALA A 468 19.63 -0.83 5.01
C ALA A 468 20.49 -0.16 6.07
N ILE A 469 20.09 -0.21 7.34
CA ILE A 469 20.86 0.42 8.42
C ILE A 469 21.85 -0.58 8.98
N ASP A 470 23.16 -0.37 8.78
CA ASP A 470 24.21 -1.24 9.33
C ASP A 470 24.42 -1.03 10.83
N GLY A 471 24.45 -2.13 11.59
CA GLY A 471 24.77 -2.06 13.02
C GLY A 471 24.34 -3.28 13.82
N ARG A 472 25.02 -3.48 14.97
CA ARG A 472 24.74 -4.58 15.91
C ARG A 472 23.36 -4.52 16.59
N TYR A 473 22.67 -3.38 16.46
CA TYR A 473 21.44 -3.07 17.18
C TYR A 473 20.16 -3.33 16.36
N GLN A 474 20.27 -4.09 15.27
CA GLN A 474 19.12 -4.65 14.53
C GLN A 474 18.11 -3.57 14.11
N GLN A 475 18.58 -2.50 13.47
CA GLN A 475 17.68 -1.47 12.94
C GLN A 475 17.07 -1.94 11.63
N ASN A 476 15.77 -1.75 11.52
CA ASN A 476 14.92 -2.17 10.43
C ASN A 476 14.40 -0.95 9.69
N VAL A 477 14.24 -1.11 8.38
CA VAL A 477 13.51 -0.18 7.51
C VAL A 477 12.30 -0.95 7.00
N VAL A 478 11.09 -0.47 7.33
CA VAL A 478 9.83 -1.16 7.01
C VAL A 478 8.86 -0.25 6.26
N PHE A 479 8.02 -0.85 5.43
CA PHE A 479 7.00 -0.21 4.59
C PHE A 479 7.52 0.96 3.75
N PRO A 480 8.48 0.72 2.84
CA PRO A 480 9.03 1.77 2.01
C PRO A 480 8.00 2.29 0.99
N SER A 481 7.86 3.60 0.90
CA SER A 481 7.04 4.31 -0.08
C SER A 481 7.94 5.21 -0.94
N VAL A 482 7.60 5.42 -2.22
CA VAL A 482 8.45 6.19 -3.15
C VAL A 482 7.66 7.31 -3.81
N ALA A 483 8.28 8.49 -3.87
CA ALA A 483 7.77 9.62 -4.62
C ALA A 483 8.89 10.34 -5.34
N VAL A 484 8.62 10.74 -6.57
CA VAL A 484 9.57 11.41 -7.45
C VAL A 484 8.82 12.51 -8.16
N ASN A 485 9.39 13.72 -8.17
CA ASN A 485 8.82 14.85 -8.90
C ASN A 485 9.09 14.72 -10.42
N ASN A 486 8.56 15.65 -11.20
CA ASN A 486 8.72 15.64 -12.65
C ASN A 486 10.16 15.82 -13.16
N GLN A 487 11.11 16.13 -12.28
CA GLN A 487 12.54 16.28 -12.60
C GLN A 487 13.36 15.03 -12.25
N GLY A 488 12.73 13.94 -11.83
CA GLY A 488 13.45 12.71 -11.46
C GLY A 488 14.16 12.79 -10.10
N ARG A 489 13.72 13.70 -9.23
CA ARG A 489 14.22 13.86 -7.85
C ARG A 489 13.14 13.48 -6.86
N GLY A 490 13.48 12.69 -5.86
CA GLY A 490 12.49 12.07 -5.00
C GLY A 490 13.00 11.65 -3.64
N VAL A 491 12.21 10.83 -2.97
CA VAL A 491 12.58 10.12 -1.74
C VAL A 491 12.05 8.69 -1.77
N VAL A 492 12.74 7.81 -1.03
CA VAL A 492 12.13 6.61 -0.47
C VAL A 492 11.89 6.89 1.01
N ALA A 493 10.64 6.90 1.45
CA ALA A 493 10.23 7.13 2.83
C ALA A 493 9.84 5.80 3.50
N PHE A 494 9.95 5.71 4.81
CA PHE A 494 9.79 4.45 5.55
C PHE A 494 9.65 4.68 7.06
N SER A 495 9.23 3.65 7.77
CA SER A 495 9.39 3.60 9.23
C SER A 495 10.75 2.98 9.59
N VAL A 496 11.37 3.47 10.66
CA VAL A 496 12.61 2.94 11.24
C VAL A 496 12.33 2.45 12.65
N VAL A 497 12.69 1.19 12.92
CA VAL A 497 12.49 0.55 14.22
C VAL A 497 13.63 -0.40 14.55
N GLY A 498 14.07 -0.45 15.80
CA GLY A 498 15.14 -1.34 16.23
C GLY A 498 15.63 -1.01 17.62
N LEU A 499 16.68 -1.68 18.11
CA LEU A 499 17.07 -1.57 19.53
C LEU A 499 17.59 -0.17 19.95
N ASN A 500 17.81 0.75 19.00
CA ASN A 500 18.15 2.15 19.30
C ASN A 500 17.05 3.14 18.88
N PHE A 501 16.06 2.70 18.09
CA PHE A 501 14.97 3.53 17.62
C PHE A 501 13.65 2.96 18.11
N PHE A 502 12.93 3.75 18.92
CA PHE A 502 11.48 3.59 18.96
C PHE A 502 10.93 3.77 17.54
N PRO A 503 9.79 3.15 17.19
CA PRO A 503 9.25 3.28 15.85
C PRO A 503 9.11 4.75 15.45
N SER A 504 9.90 5.13 14.44
CA SER A 504 10.15 6.50 13.98
C SER A 504 9.91 6.58 12.48
N THR A 505 9.72 7.78 11.93
CA THR A 505 9.69 7.98 10.47
C THR A 505 11.05 8.39 9.95
N GLY A 506 11.39 7.97 8.74
CA GLY A 506 12.60 8.37 8.05
C GLY A 506 12.47 8.34 6.53
N TYR A 507 13.44 8.94 5.86
CA TYR A 507 13.52 8.92 4.40
C TYR A 507 14.96 8.98 3.90
N ALA A 508 15.16 8.55 2.67
CA ALA A 508 16.39 8.76 1.91
C ALA A 508 16.03 9.44 0.58
N PRO A 509 16.60 10.63 0.27
CA PRO A 509 16.47 11.21 -1.06
C PRO A 509 16.98 10.24 -2.12
N ILE A 510 16.34 10.24 -3.29
CA ILE A 510 16.70 9.39 -4.41
C ILE A 510 16.64 10.20 -5.70
N ASP A 511 17.62 9.96 -6.57
CA ASP A 511 17.60 10.40 -7.96
C ASP A 511 18.10 9.25 -8.86
N VAL A 512 18.34 9.53 -10.15
CA VAL A 512 18.79 8.52 -11.11
C VAL A 512 20.14 7.89 -10.73
N ASN A 513 20.96 8.57 -9.94
CA ASN A 513 22.26 8.08 -9.47
C ASN A 513 22.14 7.19 -8.22
N GLY A 514 21.00 7.21 -7.54
CA GLY A 514 20.64 6.29 -6.46
C GLY A 514 20.18 6.98 -5.19
N ALA A 515 20.04 6.20 -4.11
CA ALA A 515 19.61 6.69 -2.81
C ALA A 515 20.76 7.35 -2.03
N GLY A 516 20.46 8.50 -1.41
CA GLY A 516 21.35 9.22 -0.51
C GLY A 516 21.29 8.74 0.93
N ALA A 517 21.81 9.56 1.85
CA ALA A 517 21.84 9.24 3.27
C ALA A 517 20.43 9.27 3.92
N ILE A 518 20.20 8.36 4.87
CA ILE A 518 18.99 8.28 5.69
C ILE A 518 18.89 9.53 6.58
N ARG A 519 17.68 10.07 6.68
CA ARG A 519 17.27 11.13 7.60
C ARG A 519 16.11 10.62 8.43
N ILE A 520 16.14 10.87 9.75
CA ILE A 520 14.98 10.64 10.61
C ILE A 520 14.11 11.89 10.55
N SER A 521 12.87 11.75 10.09
CA SER A 521 11.90 12.84 9.89
C SER A 521 11.04 13.09 11.12
N GLY A 522 10.73 12.05 11.89
CA GLY A 522 9.93 12.12 13.11
C GLY A 522 10.36 11.04 14.08
N ALA A 523 10.93 11.41 15.22
CA ALA A 523 11.41 10.45 16.20
C ALA A 523 10.26 9.93 17.08
N GLY A 524 10.12 8.61 17.15
CA GLY A 524 9.22 7.97 18.09
C GLY A 524 9.70 8.06 19.53
N VAL A 525 8.79 7.93 20.49
CA VAL A 525 9.09 8.13 21.92
C VAL A 525 8.89 6.91 22.82
N LEU A 526 8.18 5.89 22.34
CA LEU A 526 7.85 4.67 23.07
C LEU A 526 7.84 3.46 22.12
N PRO A 527 7.94 2.23 22.64
CA PRO A 527 7.68 1.06 21.81
C PRO A 527 6.24 1.08 21.30
N ASP A 528 6.01 0.43 20.17
CA ASP A 528 4.71 -0.09 19.79
C ASP A 528 4.15 -0.97 20.91
N ASP A 529 2.89 -0.75 21.23
CA ASP A 529 2.16 -1.44 22.29
C ASP A 529 0.67 -1.49 21.91
N GLY A 530 0.44 -2.13 20.78
CA GLY A 530 -0.83 -2.36 20.10
C GLY A 530 -1.51 -3.65 20.54
N PHE A 531 -2.83 -3.74 20.40
CA PHE A 531 -3.57 -4.92 20.83
C PHE A 531 -3.27 -6.11 19.91
N THR A 532 -2.88 -5.84 18.66
CA THR A 532 -2.66 -6.85 17.63
C THR A 532 -1.46 -7.76 17.86
N GLY A 533 -0.48 -7.42 18.71
CA GLY A 533 0.59 -8.35 19.06
C GLY A 533 0.39 -9.09 20.38
N TYR A 534 -0.79 -9.02 20.99
CA TYR A 534 -1.08 -9.79 22.20
C TYR A 534 -2.08 -10.93 21.94
N ALA A 535 -1.79 -12.12 22.47
CA ALA A 535 -2.57 -13.35 22.22
C ALA A 535 -4.04 -13.23 22.71
N GLN A 536 -4.30 -12.32 23.65
CA GLN A 536 -5.61 -11.96 24.16
C GLN A 536 -6.54 -11.42 23.06
N PHE A 537 -5.97 -10.91 21.97
CA PHE A 537 -6.67 -10.42 20.79
C PHE A 537 -6.42 -11.29 19.55
N GLY A 538 -5.93 -12.52 19.72
CA GLY A 538 -5.77 -13.47 18.63
C GLY A 538 -4.41 -13.44 17.93
N ALA A 539 -3.47 -12.61 18.38
CA ALA A 539 -2.13 -12.50 17.80
C ALA A 539 -1.40 -13.84 17.74
N SER A 540 -0.75 -14.12 16.61
CA SER A 540 0.12 -15.28 16.45
C SER A 540 1.59 -14.83 16.57
N ASN A 541 2.29 -15.27 17.63
CA ASN A 541 3.74 -15.05 17.83
C ASN A 541 4.21 -13.69 18.36
N ARG A 542 3.33 -12.89 18.98
CA ARG A 542 3.69 -11.59 19.57
C ARG A 542 4.26 -10.59 18.57
N VAL A 543 3.58 -10.45 17.44
CA VAL A 543 3.93 -9.50 16.38
C VAL A 543 2.76 -8.53 16.25
N GLY A 544 2.97 -7.27 16.61
CA GLY A 544 2.03 -6.19 16.39
C GLY A 544 1.92 -5.88 14.90
N ARG A 545 0.70 -5.63 14.43
CA ARG A 545 0.46 -5.15 13.06
C ARG A 545 1.01 -3.73 12.96
N TRP A 546 1.69 -3.46 11.86
CA TRP A 546 2.26 -2.14 11.54
C TRP A 546 1.92 -1.88 10.08
N GLY A 547 1.49 -0.66 9.76
CA GLY A 547 0.91 -0.19 8.50
C GLY A 547 1.25 -1.06 7.30
N ASP A 548 0.26 -1.70 6.65
CA ASP A 548 0.48 -2.60 5.51
C ASP A 548 1.15 -1.90 4.32
N TYR A 549 1.06 -0.58 4.33
CA TYR A 549 1.75 0.34 3.45
C TYR A 549 1.92 1.73 4.07
N SER A 550 2.88 2.47 3.52
CA SER A 550 3.05 3.91 3.72
C SER A 550 2.83 4.66 2.41
N ALA A 551 2.79 6.00 2.45
CA ALA A 551 2.59 6.80 1.24
C ALA A 551 3.64 7.89 1.09
N ALA A 552 4.07 8.13 -0.15
CA ALA A 552 4.79 9.33 -0.53
C ALA A 552 4.20 9.88 -1.84
N VAL A 553 4.16 11.20 -2.00
CA VAL A 553 3.68 11.88 -3.21
C VAL A 553 4.47 13.15 -3.50
N SER A 554 4.42 13.66 -4.73
CA SER A 554 4.92 15.00 -5.07
C SER A 554 3.75 15.97 -5.22
N ASP A 555 3.93 17.22 -4.81
CA ASP A 555 3.00 18.31 -5.17
C ASP A 555 3.43 19.03 -6.47
N GLU A 556 2.61 19.99 -6.92
CA GLU A 556 2.87 20.84 -8.09
C GLU A 556 4.11 21.73 -8.00
N ASN A 557 4.66 21.93 -6.80
CA ASN A 557 5.89 22.70 -6.60
C ASN A 557 7.14 21.80 -6.63
N GLY A 558 6.97 20.50 -6.88
CA GLY A 558 8.04 19.51 -6.84
C GLY A 558 8.50 19.16 -5.43
N THR A 559 7.76 19.56 -4.40
CA THR A 559 7.99 19.16 -3.01
C THR A 559 7.48 17.74 -2.82
N ILE A 560 8.30 16.92 -2.16
CA ILE A 560 7.97 15.55 -1.84
C ILE A 560 7.35 15.51 -0.44
N TRP A 561 6.17 14.91 -0.35
CA TRP A 561 5.41 14.70 0.86
C TRP A 561 5.44 13.22 1.22
N MET A 562 5.62 12.93 2.50
CA MET A 562 5.83 11.59 3.02
C MET A 562 4.92 11.40 4.22
N GLY A 563 4.15 10.32 4.20
CA GLY A 563 3.37 9.84 5.32
C GLY A 563 3.93 8.51 5.76
N ASN A 564 4.36 8.41 7.03
CA ASN A 564 4.69 7.13 7.65
C ASN A 564 4.12 7.03 9.07
N GLU A 565 3.89 5.80 9.50
CA GLU A 565 3.50 5.46 10.87
C GLU A 565 4.69 5.57 11.84
N TYR A 566 4.41 5.99 13.07
CA TYR A 566 5.37 6.05 14.17
C TYR A 566 4.67 6.10 15.53
N ILE A 567 5.43 6.11 16.62
CA ILE A 567 4.87 6.30 17.97
C ILE A 567 5.03 7.76 18.43
N PRO A 568 3.99 8.61 18.30
CA PRO A 568 4.05 10.02 18.67
C PRO A 568 4.19 10.24 20.18
N ASN A 569 4.74 11.40 20.54
CA ASN A 569 4.58 11.93 21.89
C ASN A 569 3.19 12.57 22.06
N ALA A 570 2.15 11.74 21.96
CA ALA A 570 0.76 12.13 22.04
C ALA A 570 -0.03 11.15 22.94
N PRO A 571 -1.22 11.55 23.43
CA PRO A 571 -2.06 10.65 24.22
C PRO A 571 -2.46 9.41 23.40
N ARG A 572 -2.20 8.21 23.95
CA ARG A 572 -2.68 6.93 23.42
C ARG A 572 -4.11 6.61 23.88
N THR A 573 -4.69 5.54 23.34
CA THR A 573 -5.84 4.87 23.96
C THR A 573 -5.38 3.60 24.69
N VAL A 574 -6.30 2.84 25.29
CA VAL A 574 -5.96 1.57 25.94
C VAL A 574 -5.35 0.60 24.93
N ASN A 575 -5.97 0.43 23.77
CA ASN A 575 -5.67 -0.67 22.86
C ASN A 575 -4.50 -0.39 21.90
N ALA A 576 -4.13 0.87 21.64
CA ALA A 576 -3.02 1.16 20.72
C ALA A 576 -2.46 2.58 20.90
N ASN A 577 -1.25 2.80 20.41
CA ASN A 577 -0.49 4.05 20.54
C ASN A 577 0.11 4.58 19.23
N TRP A 578 -0.21 3.99 18.07
CA TRP A 578 0.27 4.48 16.78
C TRP A 578 -0.22 5.90 16.46
N GLY A 579 0.55 6.57 15.60
CA GLY A 579 0.14 7.77 14.89
C GLY A 579 0.90 7.92 13.58
N THR A 580 0.46 8.84 12.74
CA THR A 580 1.15 9.17 11.49
C THR A 580 1.89 10.50 11.60
N PHE A 581 3.01 10.57 10.88
CA PHE A 581 3.78 11.80 10.72
C PHE A 581 3.85 12.15 9.24
N ILE A 582 3.42 13.37 8.90
CA ILE A 582 3.52 13.91 7.54
C ILE A 582 4.73 14.84 7.49
N GLY A 583 5.69 14.49 6.66
CA GLY A 583 6.87 15.30 6.35
C GLY A 583 6.83 15.85 4.92
N SER A 584 7.50 16.97 4.71
CA SER A 584 7.72 17.59 3.40
C SER A 584 9.20 17.89 3.22
N PHE A 585 9.69 17.63 2.01
CA PHE A 585 11.08 17.79 1.61
C PHE A 585 11.10 18.31 0.17
N THR A 586 11.71 19.48 -0.05
CA THR A 586 11.90 20.00 -1.41
C THR A 586 13.31 19.65 -1.90
N PRO A 587 13.46 18.72 -2.86
CA PRO A 587 14.77 18.39 -3.42
C PRO A 587 15.39 19.62 -4.11
N GLN A 588 16.63 19.96 -3.76
CA GLN A 588 17.40 21.07 -4.37
C GLN A 588 17.95 20.72 -5.75
#